data_AF-A0ABD6DRY9-F1
#
_entry.id   AF-A0ABD6DRY9-F1
#
_cell.length_a   1.000
_cell.length_b   1.000
_cell.length_c   1.000
_cell.angle_alpha   90.00
_cell.angle_beta   90.00
_cell.angle_gamma   90.00
#
_symmetry.space_group_name_H-M   'P 1'
#
loop_
_entity.id
_entity.type
_entity.pdbx_description
1 polymer ?
#
loop_
_entity_poly.entity_id
_entity_poly.type
_entity_poly.pdbx_seq_one_letter_code
_entity_poly.pdbx_strand_id
1 'polypeptide(L)'
;MSLDVPPPTLDVPDGWRLVSEELTTPFDVRVVTVTANTRIYEDVALRERLADVTDTAATWRFVFASRLRIRPANPPSRALSALVTDRANSRFVDVLAERGFESIDRADSRRFDLGAGQDAPARASGDSGRPTTEATRYRASVRFDDRSVPVEAYFAAWAGGDGEFLLGGGAYPLSVPDPESFDPEAARDDLFSMLRSIR
;
A
#
# COMPACT_ATOMS: atom_id res chain seq x y z
N MET A 1 11.42 17.64 19.33
CA MET A 1 10.24 16.80 19.59
C MET A 1 10.30 15.64 18.62
N SER A 2 10.57 14.42 19.11
CA SER A 2 10.72 13.25 18.24
C SER A 2 9.36 12.87 17.67
N LEU A 3 9.23 12.88 16.34
CA LEU A 3 8.07 12.35 15.63
C LEU A 3 8.10 10.82 15.75
N ASP A 4 7.69 10.30 16.90
CA ASP A 4 8.02 8.94 17.31
C ASP A 4 6.99 7.91 16.80
N VAL A 5 6.71 7.90 15.50
CA VAL A 5 5.89 6.83 14.90
C VAL A 5 6.83 5.72 14.45
N PRO A 6 6.81 4.54 15.09
CA PRO A 6 7.69 3.45 14.70
C PRO A 6 7.36 3.04 13.26
N PRO A 7 8.37 2.66 12.47
CA PRO A 7 8.12 2.25 11.10
C PRO A 7 7.29 0.96 11.06
N PRO A 8 6.43 0.80 10.06
CA PRO A 8 5.70 -0.44 9.87
C PRO A 8 6.66 -1.59 9.55
N THR A 9 6.22 -2.80 9.85
CA THR A 9 6.91 -4.04 9.44
C THR A 9 6.04 -4.80 8.46
N LEU A 10 6.64 -5.39 7.43
CA LEU A 10 6.00 -6.36 6.54
C LEU A 10 7.00 -7.44 6.15
N ASP A 11 6.48 -8.64 5.93
CA ASP A 11 7.21 -9.77 5.36
C ASP A 11 7.23 -9.59 3.83
N VAL A 12 8.41 -9.33 3.27
CA VAL A 12 8.61 -9.22 1.82
C VAL A 12 9.31 -10.46 1.25
N PRO A 13 8.94 -10.92 0.04
CA PRO A 13 9.63 -12.04 -0.61
C PRO A 13 11.10 -11.73 -0.93
N ASP A 14 11.85 -12.77 -1.27
CA ASP A 14 13.19 -12.61 -1.81
C ASP A 14 13.18 -11.77 -3.10
N GLY A 15 14.23 -10.98 -3.30
CA GLY A 15 14.33 -10.02 -4.42
C GLY A 15 13.76 -8.64 -4.14
N TRP A 16 12.91 -8.50 -3.12
CA TRP A 16 12.36 -7.20 -2.70
C TRP A 16 13.32 -6.43 -1.80
N ARG A 17 13.40 -5.11 -1.99
CA ARG A 17 14.28 -4.23 -1.18
C ARG A 17 13.56 -2.97 -0.76
N LEU A 18 13.85 -2.49 0.45
CA LEU A 18 13.43 -1.18 0.92
C LEU A 18 14.13 -0.11 0.09
N VAL A 19 13.36 0.74 -0.59
CA VAL A 19 13.89 1.81 -1.46
C VAL A 19 13.65 3.19 -0.88
N SER A 20 12.64 3.35 -0.02
CA SER A 20 12.35 4.59 0.69
C SER A 20 11.75 4.31 2.07
N GLU A 21 12.18 5.08 3.06
CA GLU A 21 11.55 5.21 4.37
C GLU A 21 11.40 6.70 4.70
N GLU A 22 10.17 7.13 4.95
CA GLU A 22 9.83 8.54 5.12
C GLU A 22 8.90 8.75 6.29
N LEU A 23 9.23 9.76 7.10
CA LEU A 23 8.42 10.22 8.21
C LEU A 23 7.84 11.59 7.86
N THR A 24 6.51 11.66 7.78
CA THR A 24 5.79 12.84 7.32
C THR A 24 4.70 13.25 8.31
N THR A 25 4.26 14.50 8.23
CA THR A 25 3.07 14.99 8.94
C THR A 25 2.03 15.39 7.89
N PRO A 26 1.32 14.42 7.28
CA PRO A 26 0.43 14.69 6.15
C PRO A 26 -0.76 15.59 6.51
N PHE A 27 -1.05 15.75 7.80
CA PHE A 27 -2.12 16.61 8.29
C PHE A 27 -1.71 17.23 9.63
N ASP A 28 -1.69 18.56 9.69
CA ASP A 28 -1.49 19.30 10.93
C ASP A 28 -2.43 20.51 10.95
N VAL A 29 -3.50 20.39 11.74
CA VAL A 29 -4.45 21.48 11.98
C VAL A 29 -4.62 21.64 13.48
N ARG A 30 -5.05 22.83 13.95
CA ARG A 30 -5.16 23.22 15.37
C ARG A 30 -5.81 22.18 16.32
N VAL A 31 -6.56 21.20 15.81
CA VAL A 31 -7.29 20.20 16.58
C VAL A 31 -6.71 18.78 16.44
N VAL A 32 -6.03 18.46 15.33
CA VAL A 32 -5.51 17.11 15.04
C VAL A 32 -4.21 17.17 14.24
N THR A 33 -3.22 16.41 14.69
CA THR A 33 -1.96 16.16 13.97
C THR A 33 -1.88 14.67 13.62
N VAL A 34 -1.60 14.36 12.35
CA VAL A 34 -1.36 13.01 11.85
C VAL A 34 0.10 12.91 11.45
N THR A 35 0.82 11.99 12.08
CA THR A 35 2.20 11.64 11.69
C THR A 35 2.17 10.27 11.01
N ALA A 36 2.85 10.13 9.89
CA ALA A 36 2.91 8.90 9.11
C ALA A 36 4.37 8.48 8.91
N ASN A 37 4.69 7.23 9.27
CA ASN A 37 5.95 6.60 8.91
C ASN A 37 5.67 5.57 7.80
N THR A 38 6.19 5.85 6.60
CA THR A 38 5.95 5.06 5.39
C THR A 38 7.22 4.36 4.96
N ARG A 39 7.12 3.07 4.65
CA ARG A 39 8.17 2.30 3.99
C ARG A 39 7.70 1.81 2.64
N ILE A 40 8.55 1.90 1.64
CA ILE A 40 8.28 1.44 0.28
C ILE A 40 9.34 0.44 -0.14
N TYR A 41 8.87 -0.69 -0.66
CA TYR A 41 9.68 -1.78 -1.15
C TYR A 41 9.40 -1.96 -2.64
N GLU A 42 10.44 -2.29 -3.39
CA GLU A 42 10.36 -2.61 -4.82
C GLU A 42 10.93 -4.00 -5.08
N ASP A 43 10.39 -4.67 -6.09
CA ASP A 43 10.97 -5.90 -6.64
C ASP A 43 12.20 -5.56 -7.48
N VAL A 44 13.33 -5.39 -6.79
CA VAL A 44 14.60 -5.00 -7.42
C VAL A 44 15.08 -6.08 -8.38
N ALA A 45 14.86 -7.35 -8.05
CA ALA A 45 15.23 -8.46 -8.93
C ALA A 45 14.46 -8.41 -10.26
N LEU A 46 13.15 -8.15 -10.23
CA LEU A 46 12.37 -7.96 -11.46
C LEU A 46 12.81 -6.70 -12.22
N ARG A 47 13.02 -5.59 -11.51
CA ARG A 47 13.47 -4.33 -12.12
C ARG A 47 14.80 -4.50 -12.84
N GLU A 48 15.75 -5.24 -12.26
CA GLU A 48 17.06 -5.52 -12.88
C GLU A 48 16.93 -6.39 -14.14
N ARG A 49 16.16 -7.48 -14.08
CA ARG A 49 15.90 -8.32 -15.28
C ARG A 49 15.24 -7.54 -16.40
N LEU A 50 14.30 -6.65 -16.06
CA LEU A 50 13.63 -5.81 -17.04
C LEU A 50 14.48 -4.63 -17.50
N ALA A 51 15.42 -4.11 -16.69
CA ALA A 51 16.31 -3.04 -17.11
C ALA A 51 17.16 -3.47 -18.32
N ASP A 52 17.63 -4.72 -18.35
CA ASP A 52 18.40 -5.28 -19.46
C ASP A 52 17.57 -5.37 -20.77
N VAL A 53 16.26 -5.56 -20.64
CA VAL A 53 15.32 -5.70 -21.77
C VAL A 53 14.78 -4.34 -22.23
N THR A 54 14.54 -3.44 -21.28
CA THR A 54 13.78 -2.21 -21.49
C THR A 54 14.64 -0.96 -21.57
N ASP A 55 15.94 -1.06 -21.28
CA ASP A 55 16.84 0.10 -21.20
C ASP A 55 16.26 1.23 -20.33
N THR A 56 15.48 0.85 -19.32
CA THR A 56 14.72 1.78 -18.48
C THR A 56 14.69 1.29 -17.04
N ALA A 57 14.87 2.22 -16.11
CA ALA A 57 14.81 1.97 -14.67
C ALA A 57 13.41 2.25 -14.10
N ALA A 58 12.35 1.88 -14.82
CA ALA A 58 10.98 2.10 -14.38
C ALA A 58 10.63 1.24 -13.15
N THR A 59 9.75 1.77 -12.30
CA THR A 59 9.13 0.96 -11.23
C THR A 59 8.08 0.04 -11.85
N TRP A 60 8.37 -1.26 -11.89
CA TRP A 60 7.43 -2.27 -12.40
C TRP A 60 6.47 -2.74 -11.32
N ARG A 61 6.99 -2.98 -10.12
CA ARG A 61 6.24 -3.56 -9.00
C ARG A 61 6.73 -2.98 -7.69
N PHE A 62 5.80 -2.57 -6.84
CA PHE A 62 6.12 -2.03 -5.52
C PHE A 62 5.03 -2.36 -4.50
N VAL A 63 5.39 -2.30 -3.22
CA VAL A 63 4.49 -2.37 -2.08
C VAL A 63 4.91 -1.30 -1.08
N PHE A 64 3.96 -0.67 -0.43
CA PHE A 64 4.23 0.22 0.68
C PHE A 64 3.38 -0.12 1.88
N ALA A 65 3.91 0.20 3.04
CA ALA A 65 3.22 0.17 4.31
C ALA A 65 3.38 1.54 4.99
N SER A 66 2.34 2.03 5.64
CA SER A 66 2.43 3.26 6.43
C SER A 66 1.75 3.09 7.77
N ARG A 67 2.45 3.44 8.85
CA ARG A 67 1.88 3.55 10.19
C ARG A 67 1.57 5.00 10.49
N LEU A 68 0.32 5.28 10.84
CA LEU A 68 -0.18 6.60 11.17
C LEU A 68 -0.50 6.68 12.65
N ARG A 69 -0.11 7.79 13.27
CA ARG A 69 -0.52 8.15 14.62
C ARG A 69 -1.28 9.47 14.59
N ILE A 70 -2.45 9.48 15.21
CA ILE A 70 -3.31 10.65 15.31
C ILE A 70 -3.18 11.23 16.73
N ARG A 71 -2.96 12.55 16.85
CA ARG A 71 -2.91 13.27 18.12
C ARG A 71 -3.91 14.43 18.13
N PRO A 72 -4.69 14.62 19.22
CA PRO A 72 -4.80 13.73 20.39
C PRO A 72 -5.39 12.37 20.02
N ALA A 73 -5.02 11.33 20.78
CA ALA A 73 -5.51 9.97 20.58
C ALA A 73 -6.98 9.89 21.02
N ASN A 74 -7.88 10.30 20.13
CA ASN A 74 -9.31 10.05 20.29
C ASN A 74 -9.66 8.72 19.62
N PRO A 75 -10.61 7.95 20.19
CA PRO A 75 -11.13 6.77 19.52
C PRO A 75 -11.52 7.13 18.07
N PRO A 76 -11.11 6.34 17.07
CA PRO A 76 -11.38 6.68 15.69
C PRO A 76 -12.90 6.75 15.46
N SER A 77 -13.41 7.96 15.28
CA SER A 77 -14.81 8.16 14.88
C SER A 77 -14.97 7.72 13.43
N ARG A 78 -16.15 7.26 13.04
CA ARG A 78 -16.43 6.86 11.65
C ARG A 78 -16.11 7.98 10.65
N ALA A 79 -16.35 9.24 11.04
CA ALA A 79 -16.04 10.41 10.22
C ALA A 79 -14.53 10.63 10.07
N LEU A 80 -13.76 10.46 11.15
CA LEU A 80 -12.30 10.56 11.09
C LEU A 80 -11.69 9.44 10.25
N SER A 81 -12.15 8.20 10.42
CA SER A 81 -11.71 7.07 9.60
C SER A 81 -12.01 7.30 8.12
N ALA A 82 -13.20 7.81 7.79
CA ALA A 82 -13.55 8.14 6.41
C ALA A 82 -12.63 9.23 5.82
N LEU A 83 -12.36 10.30 6.58
CA LEU A 83 -11.46 11.38 6.16
C LEU A 83 -10.03 10.88 5.94
N VAL A 84 -9.50 10.08 6.87
CA VAL A 84 -8.15 9.50 6.75
C VAL A 84 -8.07 8.59 5.54
N THR A 85 -9.05 7.70 5.34
CA THR A 85 -9.10 6.81 4.19
C THR A 85 -9.18 7.57 2.88
N ASP A 86 -10.02 8.61 2.78
CA ASP A 86 -10.16 9.42 1.57
C ASP A 86 -8.85 10.16 1.22
N ARG A 87 -8.22 10.77 2.22
CA ARG A 87 -6.94 11.46 2.05
C ARG A 87 -5.83 10.49 1.67
N ALA A 88 -5.81 9.32 2.28
CA ALA A 88 -4.82 8.28 1.99
C ALA A 88 -4.99 7.70 0.58
N ASN A 89 -6.23 7.50 0.11
CA ASN A 89 -6.49 7.12 -1.28
C ASN A 89 -5.97 8.19 -2.25
N SER A 90 -6.20 9.47 -1.96
CA SER A 90 -5.68 10.56 -2.78
C SER A 90 -4.15 10.54 -2.83
N ARG A 91 -3.49 10.35 -1.68
CA ARG A 91 -2.03 10.20 -1.61
C ARG A 91 -1.51 8.97 -2.34
N PHE A 92 -2.26 7.88 -2.35
CA PHE A 92 -1.86 6.69 -3.10
C PHE A 92 -1.83 6.95 -4.61
N VAL A 93 -2.78 7.73 -5.13
CA VAL A 93 -2.76 8.17 -6.54
C VAL A 93 -1.52 9.02 -6.82
N ASP A 94 -1.17 9.95 -5.92
CA ASP A 94 0.08 10.73 -6.04
C ASP A 94 1.31 9.79 -6.08
N VAL A 95 1.38 8.80 -5.18
CA VAL A 95 2.47 7.81 -5.12
C VAL A 95 2.58 6.99 -6.41
N LEU A 96 1.45 6.63 -7.03
CA LEU A 96 1.47 5.96 -8.33
C LEU A 96 2.06 6.89 -9.41
N ALA A 97 1.63 8.14 -9.47
CA ALA A 97 2.13 9.10 -10.45
C ALA A 97 3.63 9.40 -10.27
N GLU A 98 4.09 9.61 -9.03
CA GLU A 98 5.50 9.85 -8.68
C GLU A 98 6.39 8.67 -9.06
N ARG A 99 5.84 7.45 -9.11
CA ARG A 99 6.54 6.22 -9.52
C ARG A 99 6.49 5.95 -11.02
N GLY A 100 5.95 6.88 -11.80
CA GLY A 100 5.89 6.80 -13.25
C GLY A 100 4.71 6.00 -13.80
N PHE A 101 3.70 5.70 -12.97
CA PHE A 101 2.46 5.11 -13.46
C PHE A 101 1.53 6.19 -14.04
N GLU A 102 0.90 5.88 -15.16
CA GLU A 102 0.02 6.77 -15.93
C GLU A 102 -1.40 6.18 -16.00
N SER A 103 -2.37 6.98 -16.49
CA SER A 103 -3.77 6.55 -16.71
C SER A 103 -4.40 5.90 -15.47
N ILE A 104 -4.24 6.55 -14.30
CA ILE A 104 -4.65 6.01 -13.01
C ILE A 104 -6.15 6.19 -12.81
N ASP A 105 -6.89 5.08 -12.84
CA ASP A 105 -8.34 5.02 -12.69
C ASP A 105 -8.74 4.16 -11.48
N ARG A 106 -9.65 4.66 -10.65
CA ARG A 106 -10.26 3.87 -9.58
C ARG A 106 -11.26 2.88 -10.19
N ALA A 107 -11.08 1.58 -9.94
CA ALA A 107 -11.91 0.54 -10.53
C ALA A 107 -13.05 0.10 -9.59
N ASP A 108 -12.72 -0.70 -8.57
CA ASP A 108 -13.69 -1.30 -7.66
C ASP A 108 -13.11 -1.39 -6.25
N SER A 109 -13.95 -1.64 -5.24
CA SER A 109 -13.50 -1.92 -3.87
C SER A 109 -13.93 -3.32 -3.50
N ARG A 110 -13.03 -4.09 -2.87
CA ARG A 110 -13.29 -5.46 -2.44
C ARG A 110 -13.00 -5.64 -0.97
N ARG A 111 -13.75 -6.54 -0.34
CA ARG A 111 -13.44 -6.98 1.03
C ARG A 111 -12.10 -7.73 1.03
N PHE A 112 -11.24 -7.36 1.95
CA PHE A 112 -9.89 -7.89 2.12
C PHE A 112 -9.71 -8.39 3.55
N ASP A 113 -9.35 -9.65 3.70
CA ASP A 113 -9.08 -10.28 4.99
C ASP A 113 -7.66 -9.94 5.45
N LEU A 114 -7.56 -9.33 6.63
CA LEU A 114 -6.30 -8.86 7.23
C LEU A 114 -5.51 -9.96 7.95
N GLY A 115 -6.01 -11.20 7.95
CA GLY A 115 -5.36 -12.35 8.59
C GLY A 115 -5.59 -12.45 10.10
N ALA A 116 -5.22 -13.59 10.69
CA ALA A 116 -5.53 -13.95 12.09
C ALA A 116 -4.58 -13.33 13.13
N GLY A 117 -3.69 -12.42 12.74
CA GLY A 117 -2.62 -11.89 13.61
C GLY A 117 -2.70 -10.38 13.85
N GLN A 118 -3.82 -9.74 13.53
CA GLN A 118 -4.07 -8.36 13.94
C GLN A 118 -4.89 -8.38 15.22
N ASP A 119 -4.45 -7.63 16.23
CA ASP A 119 -5.16 -7.37 17.48
C ASP A 119 -6.40 -6.48 17.22
N ALA A 120 -7.29 -6.95 16.35
CA ALA A 120 -8.58 -6.33 16.17
C ALA A 120 -9.41 -6.63 17.43
N PRO A 121 -10.04 -5.61 18.05
CA PRO A 121 -10.92 -5.86 19.18
C PRO A 121 -12.01 -6.83 18.75
N ALA A 122 -12.11 -7.96 19.47
CA ALA A 122 -13.14 -8.96 19.25
C ALA A 122 -14.50 -8.26 19.21
N ARG A 123 -15.20 -8.33 18.07
CA ARG A 123 -16.56 -7.79 17.99
C ARG A 123 -17.44 -8.61 18.94
N ALA A 124 -18.29 -7.93 19.72
CA ALA A 124 -19.21 -8.51 20.69
C ALA A 124 -20.37 -9.32 20.07
N SER A 125 -20.17 -9.88 18.89
CA SER A 125 -21.09 -10.79 18.21
C SER A 125 -20.24 -11.99 17.82
N GLY A 126 -20.60 -13.18 18.28
CA GLY A 126 -19.82 -14.43 18.17
C GLY A 126 -19.58 -14.97 16.76
N ASP A 127 -19.33 -14.09 15.80
CA ASP A 127 -18.74 -14.41 14.51
C ASP A 127 -17.22 -14.47 14.71
N SER A 128 -16.63 -15.65 14.59
CA SER A 128 -15.19 -15.90 14.54
C SER A 128 -14.57 -15.38 13.23
N GLY A 129 -15.11 -14.30 12.69
CA GLY A 129 -14.72 -13.66 11.45
C GLY A 129 -13.38 -12.96 11.60
N ARG A 130 -12.44 -13.26 10.70
CA ARG A 130 -11.16 -12.55 10.61
C ARG A 130 -11.41 -11.05 10.42
N PRO A 131 -10.57 -10.16 10.97
CA PRO A 131 -10.69 -8.73 10.70
C PRO A 131 -10.59 -8.48 9.19
N THR A 132 -11.52 -7.68 8.66
CA THR A 132 -11.59 -7.35 7.24
C THR A 132 -11.62 -5.85 7.03
N THR A 133 -11.00 -5.38 5.96
CA THR A 133 -11.13 -3.99 5.48
C THR A 133 -11.57 -3.95 4.02
N GLU A 134 -11.84 -2.75 3.50
CA GLU A 134 -12.06 -2.52 2.08
C GLU A 134 -10.73 -2.16 1.40
N ALA A 135 -10.33 -2.97 0.43
CA ALA A 135 -9.23 -2.67 -0.46
C ALA A 135 -9.78 -2.04 -1.75
N THR A 136 -9.39 -0.82 -2.04
CA THR A 136 -9.68 -0.13 -3.30
C THR A 136 -8.68 -0.60 -4.36
N ARG A 137 -9.19 -1.02 -5.50
CA ARG A 137 -8.41 -1.36 -6.69
C ARG A 137 -8.32 -0.17 -7.63
N TYR A 138 -7.13 0.03 -8.17
CA TYR A 138 -6.83 0.99 -9.22
C TYR A 138 -6.30 0.24 -10.44
N ARG A 139 -6.58 0.80 -11.62
CA ARG A 139 -5.92 0.44 -12.87
C ARG A 139 -5.00 1.59 -13.24
N ALA A 140 -3.83 1.26 -13.74
CA ALA A 140 -2.87 2.22 -14.25
C ALA A 140 -2.13 1.58 -15.42
N SER A 141 -1.12 2.26 -15.92
CA SER A 141 -0.17 1.68 -16.85
C SER A 141 1.24 2.17 -16.57
N VAL A 142 2.24 1.32 -16.81
CA VAL A 142 3.63 1.77 -16.91
C VAL A 142 3.98 1.92 -18.38
N ARG A 143 4.57 3.05 -18.74
CA ARG A 143 5.04 3.29 -20.11
C ARG A 143 6.46 2.76 -20.25
N PHE A 144 6.68 2.00 -21.32
CA PHE A 144 7.99 1.57 -21.75
C PHE A 144 8.06 1.68 -23.26
N ASP A 145 9.01 2.49 -23.76
CA ASP A 145 9.11 2.83 -25.18
C ASP A 145 7.77 3.43 -25.68
N ASP A 146 7.25 2.95 -26.81
CA ASP A 146 5.92 3.30 -27.31
C ASP A 146 4.79 2.38 -26.81
N ARG A 147 5.09 1.52 -25.83
CA ARG A 147 4.14 0.57 -25.26
C ARG A 147 3.64 1.03 -23.90
N SER A 148 2.39 0.71 -23.63
CA SER A 148 1.73 0.89 -22.34
C SER A 148 1.40 -0.49 -21.80
N VAL A 149 1.98 -0.82 -20.65
CA VAL A 149 1.75 -2.10 -19.96
C VAL A 149 0.72 -1.86 -18.86
N PRO A 150 -0.45 -2.54 -18.89
CA PRO A 150 -1.45 -2.39 -17.85
C PRO A 150 -0.93 -2.79 -16.48
N VAL A 151 -1.33 -2.06 -15.46
CA VAL A 151 -0.94 -2.23 -14.06
C VAL A 151 -2.18 -2.28 -13.21
N GLU A 152 -2.17 -3.17 -12.23
CA GLU A 152 -3.16 -3.18 -11.15
C GLU A 152 -2.52 -2.74 -9.85
N ALA A 153 -3.25 -1.91 -9.13
CA ALA A 153 -2.83 -1.45 -7.83
C ALA A 153 -3.93 -1.63 -6.80
N TYR A 154 -3.54 -1.86 -5.55
CA TYR A 154 -4.46 -1.99 -4.44
C TYR A 154 -4.04 -1.07 -3.31
N PHE A 155 -5.04 -0.53 -2.62
CA PHE A 155 -4.87 0.29 -1.43
C PHE A 155 -5.89 -0.10 -0.37
N ALA A 156 -5.44 -0.27 0.87
CA ALA A 156 -6.28 -0.54 2.01
C ALA A 156 -5.78 0.24 3.23
N ALA A 157 -6.72 0.64 4.09
CA ALA A 157 -6.44 1.25 5.38
C ALA A 157 -7.27 0.55 6.47
N TRP A 158 -6.69 0.38 7.65
CA TRP A 158 -7.36 -0.24 8.80
C TRP A 158 -6.81 0.30 10.12
N ALA A 159 -7.54 0.08 11.21
CA ALA A 159 -7.09 0.48 12.53
C ALA A 159 -6.03 -0.52 13.04
N GLY A 160 -4.92 -0.01 13.57
CA GLY A 160 -3.83 -0.82 14.15
C GLY A 160 -3.92 -0.97 15.68
N GLY A 161 -4.72 -0.14 16.36
CA GLY A 161 -4.81 -0.06 17.82
C GLY A 161 -5.10 1.38 18.28
N ASP A 162 -4.87 1.67 19.56
CA ASP A 162 -5.15 2.96 20.25
C ASP A 162 -4.76 4.23 19.48
N GLY A 163 -5.66 4.75 18.63
CA GLY A 163 -5.43 5.95 17.83
C GLY A 163 -4.42 5.78 16.68
N GLU A 164 -4.10 4.54 16.32
CA GLU A 164 -3.18 4.19 15.23
C GLU A 164 -3.91 3.61 14.03
N PHE A 165 -3.43 3.97 12.84
CA PHE A 165 -3.92 3.45 11.56
C PHE A 165 -2.76 2.83 10.79
N LEU A 166 -3.05 1.71 10.14
CA LEU A 166 -2.15 1.05 9.22
C LEU A 166 -2.71 1.20 7.81
N LEU A 167 -1.84 1.55 6.89
CA LEU A 167 -2.14 1.65 5.47
C LEU A 167 -1.20 0.70 4.75
N GLY A 168 -1.73 0.07 3.72
CA GLY A 168 -0.97 -0.79 2.85
C GLY A 168 -1.46 -0.67 1.43
N GLY A 169 -0.53 -0.70 0.49
CA GLY A 169 -0.88 -0.77 -0.91
C GLY A 169 0.31 -1.12 -1.77
N GLY A 170 0.09 -1.22 -3.07
CA GLY A 170 1.13 -1.58 -4.01
C GLY A 170 0.57 -1.74 -5.41
N ALA A 171 1.46 -1.90 -6.37
CA ALA A 171 1.11 -2.10 -7.76
C ALA A 171 1.96 -3.22 -8.38
N TYR A 172 1.37 -3.91 -9.35
CA TYR A 172 2.03 -4.94 -10.16
C TYR A 172 1.52 -4.85 -11.60
N PRO A 173 2.36 -5.19 -12.60
CA PRO A 173 1.93 -5.15 -13.99
C PRO A 173 1.09 -6.40 -14.32
N LEU A 174 0.25 -6.34 -15.35
CA LEU A 174 -0.52 -7.49 -15.82
C LEU A 174 0.24 -8.36 -16.82
N SER A 175 1.36 -7.84 -17.33
CA SER A 175 2.31 -8.54 -18.20
C SER A 175 3.67 -7.84 -18.09
N VAL A 176 4.72 -8.47 -18.59
CA VAL A 176 6.03 -7.83 -18.74
C VAL A 176 6.52 -8.03 -20.18
N PRO A 177 7.46 -7.20 -20.66
CA PRO A 177 8.08 -7.40 -21.97
C PRO A 177 8.80 -8.75 -22.10
N ASP A 178 8.69 -9.37 -23.28
CA ASP A 178 9.47 -10.55 -23.64
C ASP A 178 10.99 -10.29 -23.49
N PRO A 179 11.80 -11.31 -23.12
CA PRO A 179 11.45 -12.72 -22.96
C PRO A 179 11.01 -13.11 -21.53
N GLU A 180 10.84 -12.14 -20.62
CA GLU A 180 10.50 -12.43 -19.23
C GLU A 180 9.06 -12.97 -19.13
N SER A 181 8.89 -14.07 -18.39
CA SER A 181 7.57 -14.57 -18.04
C SER A 181 7.09 -13.92 -16.75
N PHE A 182 5.80 -13.59 -16.70
CA PHE A 182 5.20 -12.97 -15.53
C PHE A 182 3.80 -13.52 -15.29
N ASP A 183 3.57 -14.00 -14.06
CA ASP A 183 2.26 -14.47 -13.62
C ASP A 183 1.58 -13.37 -12.77
N PRO A 184 0.57 -12.67 -13.32
CA PRO A 184 -0.11 -11.61 -12.59
C PRO A 184 -0.97 -12.13 -11.44
N GLU A 185 -1.43 -13.39 -11.46
CA GLU A 185 -2.18 -13.98 -10.35
C GLU A 185 -1.26 -14.24 -9.16
N ALA A 186 -0.07 -14.81 -9.40
CA ALA A 186 0.94 -14.97 -8.37
C ALA A 186 1.39 -13.60 -7.80
N ALA A 187 1.60 -12.61 -8.67
CA ALA A 187 2.01 -11.27 -8.24
C ALA A 187 0.95 -10.59 -7.34
N ARG A 188 -0.32 -10.84 -7.61
CA ARG A 188 -1.44 -10.39 -6.79
C ARG A 188 -1.49 -11.08 -5.44
N ASP A 189 -1.32 -12.40 -5.42
CA ASP A 189 -1.36 -13.20 -4.20
C ASP A 189 -0.21 -12.83 -3.26
N ASP A 190 0.99 -12.65 -3.80
CA ASP A 190 2.13 -12.06 -3.10
C ASP A 190 1.82 -10.68 -2.52
N LEU A 191 1.23 -9.76 -3.31
CA LEU A 191 0.87 -8.44 -2.82
C LEU A 191 -0.06 -8.55 -1.63
N PHE A 192 -1.11 -9.37 -1.74
CA PHE A 192 -2.03 -9.61 -0.64
C PHE A 192 -1.42 -10.33 0.54
N SER A 193 -0.42 -11.18 0.33
CA SER A 193 0.38 -11.76 1.41
C SER A 193 1.14 -10.69 2.18
N MET A 194 1.85 -9.80 1.46
CA MET A 194 2.58 -8.66 2.04
C MET A 194 1.64 -7.71 2.79
N LEU A 195 0.47 -7.38 2.23
CA LEU A 195 -0.51 -6.52 2.90
C LEU A 195 -1.03 -7.12 4.22
N ARG A 196 -1.16 -8.46 4.31
CA ARG A 196 -1.60 -9.15 5.54
C ARG A 196 -0.52 -9.20 6.63
N SER A 197 0.76 -9.19 6.24
CA SER A 197 1.88 -9.19 7.18
C SER A 197 2.18 -7.80 7.77
N ILE A 198 1.57 -6.73 7.23
CA ILE A 198 1.75 -5.37 7.74
C ILE A 198 1.33 -5.28 9.22
N ARG A 199 2.26 -4.77 10.04
CA ARG A 199 2.07 -4.48 11.47
C ARG A 199 2.62 -3.10 11.81
#